data_AF-A0A6V8KU95-F1
#
_entry.id   AF-A0A6V8KU95-F1
#
_cell.length_a   1.000
_cell.length_b   1.000
_cell.length_c   1.000
_cell.angle_alpha   90.00
_cell.angle_beta   90.00
_cell.angle_gamma   90.00
#
_symmetry.space_group_name_H-M   'P 1'
#
loop_
_entity.id
_entity.type
_entity.pdbx_description
1 polymer ?
#
loop_
_entity_poly.entity_id
_entity_poly.type
_entity_poly.pdbx_seq_one_letter_code
_entity_poly.pdbx_strand_id
1 'polypeptide(L)'
;MVAAGRAVQRLWLEATRAGVALQPWTVSTLQLLRLEAFGGEGFTSGERAEVARMGGLLRAAFDVPATATPVFVFRLFTAPRGAYGARRQPWEWLTTIQEAQ
;
A
#
# COMPACT_ATOMS: atom_id res chain seq x y z
N MET A 1 -8.75 5.80 -4.52
CA MET A 1 -8.21 5.00 -3.39
C MET A 1 -9.04 3.77 -3.02
N VAL A 2 -10.37 3.85 -2.88
CA VAL A 2 -11.21 2.70 -2.46
C VAL A 2 -11.06 1.46 -3.36
N ALA A 3 -10.99 1.63 -4.69
CA ALA A 3 -10.79 0.51 -5.62
C ALA A 3 -9.44 -0.19 -5.42
N ALA A 4 -8.37 0.56 -5.19
CA ALA A 4 -7.04 0.01 -4.88
C ALA A 4 -7.08 -0.78 -3.56
N GLY A 5 -7.74 -0.26 -2.52
CA GLY A 5 -7.93 -0.98 -1.26
C GLY A 5 -8.67 -2.32 -1.44
N ARG A 6 -9.73 -2.35 -2.25
CA ARG A 6 -10.44 -3.60 -2.59
C ARG A 6 -9.55 -4.58 -3.37
N ALA A 7 -8.74 -4.09 -4.30
CA ALA A 7 -7.79 -4.92 -5.04
C ALA A 7 -6.74 -5.54 -4.10
N VAL A 8 -6.18 -4.75 -3.18
CA VAL A 8 -5.25 -5.21 -2.15
C VAL A 8 -5.88 -6.28 -1.27
N GLN A 9 -7.13 -6.07 -0.81
CA GLN A 9 -7.84 -7.06 -0.01
C GLN A 9 -8.00 -8.38 -0.76
N ARG A 10 -8.42 -8.35 -2.03
CA ARG A 10 -8.56 -9.54 -2.87
C ARG A 10 -7.22 -10.27 -3.02
N LEU A 11 -6.15 -9.54 -3.34
CA LEU A 11 -4.81 -10.08 -3.45
C LEU A 11 -4.36 -10.76 -2.15
N TRP A 12 -4.63 -10.14 -1.00
CA TRP A 12 -4.26 -10.68 0.31
C TRP A 12 -4.98 -11.98 0.63
N LEU A 13 -6.30 -12.03 0.37
CA LEU A 13 -7.11 -13.23 0.58
C LEU A 13 -6.66 -14.38 -0.34
N GLU A 14 -6.34 -14.08 -1.59
CA GLU A 14 -5.83 -15.10 -2.53
C GLU A 14 -4.44 -15.60 -2.16
N ALA A 15 -3.52 -14.71 -1.78
CA ALA A 15 -2.20 -15.12 -1.29
C ALA A 15 -2.33 -16.05 -0.07
N THR A 16 -3.22 -15.69 0.86
CA THR A 16 -3.51 -16.49 2.06
C THR A 16 -4.06 -17.87 1.69
N ARG A 17 -5.02 -17.93 0.75
CA ARG A 17 -5.59 -19.20 0.25
C ARG A 17 -4.53 -20.08 -0.42
N ALA A 18 -3.58 -19.46 -1.11
CA ALA A 18 -2.46 -20.14 -1.77
C ALA A 18 -1.30 -20.52 -0.83
N GLY A 19 -1.39 -20.20 0.48
CA GLY A 19 -0.29 -20.45 1.42
C GLY A 19 0.93 -19.56 1.21
N VAL A 20 0.78 -18.43 0.51
CA VAL A 20 1.84 -17.45 0.26
C VAL A 20 1.71 -16.30 1.25
N ALA A 21 2.79 -16.01 1.96
CA ALA A 21 2.88 -14.84 2.79
C ALA A 21 3.06 -13.60 1.91
N LEU A 22 2.30 -12.56 2.22
CA LEU A 22 2.28 -11.29 1.51
C LEU A 22 2.56 -10.16 2.48
N GLN A 23 3.59 -9.37 2.19
CA GLN A 23 3.93 -8.18 2.96
C GLN A 23 3.88 -6.93 2.06
N PRO A 24 3.04 -5.94 2.38
CA PRO A 24 3.05 -4.65 1.71
C PRO A 24 4.22 -3.80 2.19
N TRP A 25 4.95 -3.19 1.26
CA TRP A 25 5.91 -2.13 1.48
C TRP A 25 5.34 -0.84 0.89
N THR A 26 5.11 0.14 1.75
CA THR A 26 4.40 1.38 1.39
C THR A 26 5.25 2.63 1.50
N VAL A 27 6.44 2.57 2.11
CA VAL A 27 7.24 3.77 2.40
C VAL A 27 7.63 4.49 1.10
N SER A 28 8.25 3.77 0.15
CA SER A 28 8.71 4.35 -1.10
C SER A 28 7.56 4.84 -1.99
N THR A 29 6.46 4.08 -2.06
CA THR A 29 5.28 4.48 -2.83
C THR A 29 4.55 5.66 -2.21
N LEU A 30 4.54 5.77 -0.88
CA LEU A 30 3.99 6.93 -0.16
C LEU A 30 4.82 8.19 -0.38
N GLN A 31 6.15 8.09 -0.34
CA GLN A 31 7.04 9.23 -0.63
C GLN A 31 6.86 9.71 -2.07
N LEU A 32 6.78 8.78 -3.02
CA LEU A 32 6.49 9.09 -4.42
C LEU A 32 5.11 9.75 -4.58
N LEU A 33 4.07 9.21 -3.94
CA LEU A 33 2.73 9.81 -3.94
C LEU A 33 2.75 11.24 -3.36
N ARG A 34 3.47 11.47 -2.27
CA ARG A 34 3.63 12.82 -1.69
C ARG A 34 4.29 13.78 -2.67
N LEU A 35 5.29 13.32 -3.40
CA LEU A 35 5.94 14.12 -4.44
C LEU A 35 5.00 14.43 -5.60
N GLU A 36 4.37 13.41 -6.18
CA GLU A 36 3.56 13.51 -7.41
C GLU A 36 2.22 14.22 -7.21
N ALA A 37 1.50 13.92 -6.12
CA ALA A 37 0.14 14.43 -5.89
C ALA A 37 0.10 15.69 -5.02
N PHE A 38 1.14 15.93 -4.20
CA PHE A 38 1.17 17.03 -3.22
C PHE A 38 2.42 17.92 -3.37
N GLY A 39 3.14 17.81 -4.49
CA GLY A 39 4.31 18.64 -4.79
C GLY A 39 5.53 18.40 -3.89
N GLY A 40 5.51 17.36 -3.04
CA GLY A 40 6.60 17.06 -2.12
C GLY A 40 6.73 18.07 -0.99
N GLU A 41 5.62 18.61 -0.48
CA GLU A 41 5.62 19.49 0.68
C GLU A 41 6.37 18.85 1.88
N GLY A 42 7.29 19.61 2.46
CA GLY A 42 8.18 19.17 3.54
C GLY A 42 9.47 18.49 3.08
N PHE A 43 9.66 18.25 1.77
CA PHE A 43 10.94 17.79 1.24
C PHE A 43 11.84 18.96 0.84
N THR A 44 13.13 18.79 1.01
CA THR A 44 14.18 19.63 0.42
C THR A 44 14.26 19.40 -1.10
N SER A 45 14.97 20.26 -1.82
CA SER A 45 15.22 20.07 -3.25
C SER A 45 15.96 18.76 -3.55
N GLY A 46 16.94 18.40 -2.71
CA GLY A 46 17.68 17.14 -2.82
C GLY A 46 16.80 15.91 -2.61
N GLU A 47 15.96 15.92 -1.58
CA GLU A 47 15.00 14.83 -1.33
C GLU A 47 13.98 14.69 -2.45
N ARG A 48 13.48 15.79 -3.01
CA ARG A 48 12.59 15.74 -4.20
C ARG A 48 13.27 15.07 -5.38
N ALA A 49 14.52 15.43 -5.65
CA ALA A 49 15.29 14.83 -6.74
C ALA A 49 15.52 13.33 -6.50
N GLU A 50 15.85 12.93 -5.27
CA GLU A 50 16.08 11.53 -4.92
C GLU A 50 14.80 10.69 -4.99
N VAL A 51 13.68 11.19 -4.46
CA VAL A 51 12.38 10.52 -4.56
C VAL A 51 11.94 10.40 -6.02
N ALA A 52 12.14 11.44 -6.85
CA ALA A 52 11.85 11.37 -8.28
C ALA A 52 12.69 10.30 -8.99
N ARG A 53 14.00 10.27 -8.71
CA ARG A 53 14.94 9.28 -9.26
C ARG A 53 14.54 7.86 -8.86
N MET A 54 14.25 7.63 -7.59
CA MET A 54 13.78 6.34 -7.08
C MET A 54 12.42 5.95 -7.65
N GLY A 55 11.52 6.91 -7.86
CA GLY A 55 10.24 6.70 -8.53
C GLY A 55 10.42 6.23 -9.97
N GLY A 56 11.36 6.82 -10.71
CA GLY A 56 11.72 6.37 -12.06
C GLY A 56 12.22 4.93 -12.09
N LEU A 57 13.12 4.56 -11.16
CA LEU A 57 13.63 3.19 -11.03
C LEU A 57 12.53 2.19 -10.68
N LEU A 58 11.63 2.54 -9.76
CA LEU A 58 10.51 1.69 -9.37
C LEU A 58 9.56 1.46 -10.55
N ARG A 59 9.24 2.52 -11.30
CA ARG A 59 8.38 2.42 -12.49
C ARG A 59 9.00 1.52 -13.55
N ALA A 60 10.30 1.69 -13.82
CA ALA A 60 11.02 0.85 -14.77
C ALA A 60 11.09 -0.62 -14.33
N ALA A 61 11.32 -0.89 -13.04
CA ALA A 61 11.43 -2.25 -12.52
C ALA A 61 10.13 -3.06 -12.58
N PHE A 62 8.98 -2.39 -12.60
CA PHE A 62 7.65 -3.01 -12.57
C PHE A 62 6.78 -2.65 -13.78
N ASP A 63 7.39 -2.12 -14.85
CA ASP A 63 6.70 -1.67 -16.07
C ASP A 63 5.46 -0.80 -15.79
N VAL A 64 5.56 0.09 -14.79
CA VAL A 64 4.43 0.95 -14.39
C VAL A 64 4.35 2.15 -15.34
N PRO A 65 3.22 2.34 -16.06
CA PRO A 65 3.08 3.44 -16.99
C PRO A 65 3.10 4.79 -16.26
N ALA A 66 3.54 5.84 -16.94
CA ALA A 66 3.62 7.19 -16.38
C ALA A 66 2.23 7.73 -15.92
N THR A 67 1.16 7.23 -16.52
CA THR A 67 -0.24 7.58 -16.18
C THR A 67 -0.77 6.87 -14.93
N ALA A 68 -0.05 5.87 -14.41
CA ALA A 68 -0.41 5.16 -13.19
C ALA A 68 0.40 5.67 -12.00
N THR A 69 -0.19 5.62 -10.81
CA THR A 69 0.50 5.93 -9.55
C THR A 69 0.78 4.61 -8.81
N PRO A 70 2.05 4.26 -8.56
CA PRO A 70 2.40 3.13 -7.71
C PRO A 70 1.87 3.35 -6.28
N VAL A 71 1.02 2.45 -5.78
CA VAL A 71 0.42 2.58 -4.44
C VAL A 71 1.04 1.61 -3.44
N PHE A 72 1.33 0.38 -3.87
CA PHE A 72 1.93 -0.67 -3.04
C PHE A 72 3.03 -1.39 -3.80
N VAL A 73 4.08 -1.78 -3.09
CA VAL A 73 5.01 -2.84 -3.50
C VAL A 73 4.75 -4.03 -2.58
N PHE A 74 4.75 -5.25 -3.13
CA PHE A 74 4.52 -6.45 -2.33
C PHE A 74 5.75 -7.34 -2.34
N ARG A 75 6.14 -7.81 -1.16
CA ARG A 75 7.07 -8.92 -0.99
C ARG A 75 6.25 -10.19 -0.79
N LEU A 76 6.48 -11.18 -1.65
CA LEU A 76 5.86 -12.50 -1.59
C LEU A 76 6.90 -13.52 -1.17
N PHE A 77 6.53 -14.44 -0.28
CA PHE A 77 7.41 -15.50 0.18
C PHE A 77 6.60 -16.68 0.73
N THR A 78 7.21 -17.85 0.75
CA THR A 78 6.67 -19.01 1.47
C THR A 78 7.13 -18.96 2.92
N ALA A 79 6.19 -19.03 3.86
CA ALA A 79 6.49 -19.08 5.29
C ALA A 79 5.56 -20.07 6.00
N PRO A 80 6.01 -20.68 7.12
CA PRO A 80 5.11 -21.40 8.01
C PRO A 80 3.97 -20.49 8.48
N ARG A 81 2.83 -21.08 8.83
CA ARG A 81 1.68 -20.33 9.35
C ARG A 81 2.12 -19.53 10.58
N GLY A 82 1.86 -18.22 10.56
CA GLY A 82 2.20 -17.32 11.67
C GLY A 82 1.51 -17.75 12.97
N ALA A 83 2.25 -17.73 14.07
CA ALA A 83 1.76 -18.13 15.39
C ALA A 83 0.81 -17.11 16.04
N TYR A 84 0.78 -15.86 15.55
CA TYR A 84 0.04 -14.77 16.16
C TYR A 84 -0.96 -14.15 15.19
N GLY A 85 -2.22 -14.08 15.62
CA GLY A 85 -3.26 -13.31 14.96
C GLY A 85 -3.14 -11.82 15.27
N ALA A 86 -3.51 -10.98 14.31
CA ALA A 86 -3.54 -9.54 14.54
C ALA A 86 -4.75 -9.17 15.41
N ARG A 87 -4.52 -8.45 16.50
CA ARG A 87 -5.59 -7.97 17.38
C ARG A 87 -6.48 -7.00 16.60
N ARG A 88 -7.78 -7.06 16.85
CA ARG A 88 -8.78 -6.17 16.27
C ARG A 88 -9.45 -5.40 17.40
N GLN A 89 -9.71 -4.12 17.17
CA GLN A 89 -10.61 -3.39 18.06
C GLN A 89 -12.05 -3.88 17.84
N PRO A 90 -12.91 -3.80 18.87
CA PRO A 90 -14.34 -4.05 18.71
C PRO A 90 -14.92 -3.17 17.60
N TRP A 91 -15.89 -3.69 16.84
CA TRP A 91 -16.44 -2.98 15.68
C TRP A 91 -17.23 -1.73 16.11
N GLU A 92 -17.79 -1.76 17.32
CA GLU A 92 -18.55 -0.68 17.95
C GLU A 92 -17.73 0.62 18.07
N TRP A 93 -16.40 0.51 18.10
CA TRP A 93 -15.50 1.68 18.11
C TRP A 93 -15.48 2.45 16.78
N LEU A 94 -15.90 1.81 15.69
CA LEU A 94 -15.83 2.36 14.33
C LEU A 94 -17.21 2.62 13.72
N THR A 95 -18.30 2.40 14.47
CA THR A 95 -19.66 2.47 13.95
C THR A 95 -20.61 3.16 14.91
N THR A 96 -21.57 3.90 14.36
CA THR A 96 -22.72 4.42 15.11
C THR A 96 -23.99 3.73 14.60
N ILE A 97 -24.79 3.15 15.50
CA ILE A 97 -26.11 2.61 15.14
C ILE A 97 -27.10 3.77 15.13
N GLN A 98 -27.81 3.96 14.03
CA GLN A 98 -28.95 4.86 13.94
C GLN A 98 -30.21 4.03 13.74
N GLU A 99 -31.20 4.21 14.61
CA GLU A 99 -32.52 3.59 14.43
C GLU A 99 -33.25 4.28 13.26
N ALA A 100 -33.85 3.47 12.38
CA ALA A 100 -34.63 3.98 11.27
C ALA A 100 -35.95 4.57 11.80
N GLN A 101 -36.23 5.84 11.47
CA GLN A 101 -37.51 6.50 11.75
C GLN A 101 -38.61 6.02 10.81
#